data_AF-A0A8C0QWB0-F1
#
_entry.id   AF-A0A8C0QWB0-F1
#
_cell.length_a   1.000
_cell.length_b   1.000
_cell.length_c   1.000
_cell.angle_alpha   90.00
_cell.angle_beta   90.00
_cell.angle_gamma   90.00
#
_symmetry.space_group_name_H-M   'P 1'
#
loop_
_entity.id
_entity.type
_entity.pdbx_description
1 polymer ?
#
loop_
_entity_poly.entity_id
_entity_poly.type
_entity_poly.pdbx_seq_one_letter_code
_entity_poly.pdbx_strand_id
1 'polypeptide(L)'
;IGCIRKVPNKLSDAAQRFTHGLILFSFLPFSKIKQGLLPSLEDLLFYTIAEGQEKIPVHKFITALKSTGLRTSDPRLKECMDMLRLTLQTTSDGVMLDKDLFKKCVQSNIVLLTQAFRRKFVIPDFMSFTSHIDELFESAKKQSGGKVADYIPQLAKFSPDLWGVSVCTVDGQRHSIGDTKVPFCLQSCVKPLKYAIAVNDLGTEYVHRYVGKEPSGLRFNKLFLNEDDKPHNPMVNAGAIVVTSLIKVMQFLNKMAGNEYVGFSNATFQSERESGDRNFAIGYYLKEKKCFPEGTDMVGILDFYFQLCSIEVTCESASVMAATLANGGFCPITGERVLSPEAVRNTLSLMHSCGMYDFSGQFAFHVGLPAKSGVAGGILLVVPNVMGMMCWSPPLDKMGNSVKGIHFCHVKSVINLLFAAYTGDVSALRRFALSAMDMEQRDYDSRTALHVAAAEGHVEVVKFLLEACKVNPFPKDRWNNTPMDEALHFGHHDVFKILQEYQVQYTPQGDADDGKENQTVHKNLDGLL
;
A
#
# COMPACT_ATOMS: atom_id res chain seq x y z
N ILE A 1 42.63 52.75 4.16
CA ILE A 1 41.21 53.15 4.17
C ILE A 1 40.39 51.88 3.90
N GLY A 2 39.58 51.30 4.79
CA GLY A 2 39.22 51.70 6.15
C GLY A 2 37.70 51.82 6.34
N CYS A 3 37.00 50.70 6.58
CA CYS A 3 35.87 50.59 7.54
C CYS A 3 35.21 49.20 7.53
N ILE A 4 34.71 48.78 8.70
CA ILE A 4 33.99 47.52 8.96
C ILE A 4 32.58 47.87 9.50
N ARG A 5 31.54 47.11 9.10
CA ARG A 5 30.28 46.80 9.83
C ARG A 5 29.58 45.67 9.04
N LYS A 6 29.36 44.43 9.53
CA LYS A 6 28.54 43.92 10.68
C LYS A 6 27.09 44.44 10.66
N VAL A 7 26.02 43.68 10.92
CA VAL A 7 25.74 42.23 11.19
C VAL A 7 24.19 42.06 11.08
N PRO A 8 23.56 40.89 10.75
CA PRO A 8 23.73 39.59 11.42
C PRO A 8 23.60 38.30 10.54
N ASN A 9 23.77 37.13 11.18
CA ASN A 9 23.19 35.85 10.77
C ASN A 9 21.74 35.71 11.28
N LYS A 10 20.87 34.99 10.55
CA LYS A 10 19.75 34.21 11.14
C LYS A 10 19.09 33.29 10.09
N LEU A 11 19.56 32.06 9.95
CA LEU A 11 18.78 30.90 9.48
C LEU A 11 19.52 29.58 9.77
N SER A 12 19.13 28.92 10.87
CA SER A 12 19.29 27.49 11.15
C SER A 12 20.70 26.86 11.20
N ASP A 13 21.30 26.85 12.40
CA ASP A 13 22.45 26.01 12.80
C ASP A 13 22.21 24.48 12.70
N ALA A 14 21.00 24.02 12.34
CA ALA A 14 20.66 22.60 12.33
C ALA A 14 21.26 21.86 11.10
N ALA A 15 21.28 22.50 9.93
CA ALA A 15 21.72 21.87 8.69
C ALA A 15 23.25 21.65 8.64
N GLN A 16 24.05 22.62 9.13
CA GLN A 16 25.52 22.50 9.17
C GLN A 16 26.04 21.51 10.21
N ARG A 17 25.23 21.14 11.21
CA ARG A 17 25.59 20.10 12.20
C ARG A 17 25.37 18.69 11.65
N PHE A 18 24.39 18.48 10.77
CA PHE A 18 24.13 17.17 10.17
C PHE A 18 25.16 16.80 9.09
N THR A 19 25.60 17.74 8.25
CA THR A 19 26.64 17.47 7.24
C THR A 19 28.01 17.14 7.85
N HIS A 20 28.36 17.74 9.00
CA HIS A 20 29.57 17.35 9.74
C HIS A 20 29.51 15.92 10.29
N GLY A 21 28.32 15.40 10.63
CA GLY A 21 28.17 14.03 11.12
C GLY A 21 28.55 12.94 10.11
N LEU A 22 28.35 13.21 8.81
CA LEU A 22 28.73 12.30 7.73
C LEU A 22 30.22 12.41 7.35
N ILE A 23 30.80 13.61 7.41
CA ILE A 23 32.23 13.83 7.08
C ILE A 23 33.16 13.33 8.21
N LEU A 24 32.67 13.26 9.46
CA LEU A 24 33.40 12.70 10.60
C LEU A 24 33.75 11.20 10.47
N PHE A 25 33.13 10.46 9.56
CA PHE A 25 33.49 9.06 9.29
C PHE A 25 34.89 8.89 8.67
N SER A 26 35.48 9.97 8.13
CA SER A 26 36.87 9.97 7.65
C SER A 26 37.92 10.26 8.74
N PHE A 27 37.51 10.87 9.86
CA PHE A 27 38.42 11.38 10.90
C PHE A 27 37.85 11.28 12.32
N LEU A 28 37.48 10.07 12.76
CA LEU A 28 37.45 9.77 14.19
C LEU A 28 38.87 9.41 14.66
N PRO A 29 39.35 9.94 15.80
CA PRO A 29 40.66 9.58 16.31
C PRO A 29 40.64 8.13 16.78
N PHE A 30 41.41 7.27 16.09
CA PHE A 30 41.59 5.84 16.38
C PHE A 30 42.24 5.54 17.76
N SER A 31 42.41 6.55 18.61
CA SER A 31 43.13 6.51 19.88
C SER A 31 42.29 6.03 21.07
N LYS A 32 41.62 4.87 20.94
CA LYS A 32 41.20 4.00 22.06
C LYS A 32 40.60 2.64 21.66
N ILE A 33 40.81 2.18 20.42
CA ILE A 33 40.43 0.82 20.04
C ILE A 33 41.41 -0.16 20.70
N LYS A 34 40.94 -0.92 21.71
CA LYS A 34 41.63 -2.15 22.14
C LYS A 34 41.71 -3.09 20.93
N GLN A 35 42.90 -3.58 20.64
CA GLN A 35 43.16 -4.49 19.53
C GLN A 35 42.20 -5.70 19.55
N GLY A 36 41.60 -6.04 18.41
CA GLY A 36 41.20 -7.43 18.13
C GLY A 36 39.80 -7.70 17.57
N LEU A 37 38.79 -6.82 17.71
CA LEU A 37 37.43 -7.11 17.26
C LEU A 37 36.84 -6.02 16.34
N LEU A 38 36.26 -6.45 15.21
CA LEU A 38 35.30 -5.64 14.45
C LEU A 38 34.06 -5.37 15.34
N PRO A 39 33.50 -4.14 15.38
CA PRO A 39 32.29 -3.87 16.14
C PRO A 39 31.12 -4.64 15.53
N SER A 40 30.35 -5.34 16.38
CA SER A 40 29.21 -6.11 15.91
C SER A 40 28.02 -5.22 15.52
N LEU A 41 26.98 -5.80 14.89
CA LEU A 41 25.84 -5.03 14.41
C LEU A 41 25.06 -4.34 15.54
N GLU A 42 24.97 -4.98 16.70
CA GLU A 42 24.35 -4.42 17.91
C GLU A 42 25.16 -3.23 18.44
N ASP A 43 26.49 -3.32 18.41
CA ASP A 43 27.40 -2.25 18.84
C ASP A 43 27.25 -1.02 17.93
N LEU A 44 27.21 -1.23 16.61
CA LEU A 44 27.00 -0.18 15.61
C LEU A 44 25.63 0.50 15.79
N LEU A 45 24.58 -0.30 16.06
CA LEU A 45 23.25 0.21 16.32
C LEU A 45 23.20 1.02 17.63
N PHE A 46 23.89 0.57 18.69
CA PHE A 46 24.02 1.30 19.94
C PHE A 46 24.59 2.71 19.71
N TYR A 47 25.75 2.82 19.04
CA TYR A 47 26.37 4.12 18.79
C TYR A 47 25.52 5.04 17.91
N THR A 48 24.74 4.47 16.98
CA THR A 48 23.80 5.23 16.12
C THR A 48 22.70 5.92 16.95
N ILE A 49 22.20 5.28 18.01
CA ILE A 49 21.09 5.79 18.85
C ILE A 49 21.60 6.60 20.04
N ALA A 50 22.78 6.25 20.57
CA ALA A 50 23.41 6.93 21.69
C ALA A 50 23.96 8.32 21.33
N GLU A 51 24.26 8.59 20.05
CA GLU A 51 24.74 9.91 19.57
C GLU A 51 25.97 10.42 20.37
N GLY A 52 26.87 9.49 20.75
CA GLY A 52 28.06 9.78 21.54
C GLY A 52 27.90 9.71 23.07
N GLN A 53 26.70 9.41 23.59
CA GLN A 53 26.46 9.18 25.02
C GLN A 53 26.88 7.75 25.45
N GLU A 54 27.18 7.56 26.74
CA GLU A 54 27.58 6.25 27.30
C GLU A 54 26.40 5.29 27.54
N LYS A 55 25.17 5.82 27.65
CA LYS A 55 23.93 5.05 27.88
C LYS A 55 22.81 5.60 27.00
N ILE A 56 21.86 4.74 26.63
CA ILE A 56 20.65 5.10 25.86
C ILE A 56 19.44 5.14 26.81
N PRO A 57 18.70 6.26 26.87
CA PRO A 57 17.40 6.28 27.53
C PRO A 57 16.39 5.40 26.77
N VAL A 58 15.67 4.50 27.45
CA VAL A 58 14.74 3.56 26.79
C VAL A 58 13.62 4.28 26.05
N HIS A 59 13.15 5.43 26.56
CA HIS A 59 12.16 6.25 25.86
C HIS A 59 12.71 6.80 24.52
N LYS A 60 14.02 7.09 24.43
CA LYS A 60 14.68 7.54 23.20
C LYS A 60 14.73 6.40 22.19
N PHE A 61 15.11 5.19 22.62
CA PHE A 61 15.07 3.99 21.78
C PHE A 61 13.66 3.71 21.23
N ILE A 62 12.64 3.70 22.10
CA ILE A 62 11.25 3.43 21.68
C ILE A 62 10.71 4.52 20.75
N THR A 63 11.06 5.79 20.99
CA THR A 63 10.64 6.91 20.12
C THR A 63 11.31 6.80 18.74
N ALA A 64 12.61 6.54 18.70
CA ALA A 64 13.35 6.39 17.44
C ALA A 64 12.91 5.13 16.66
N LEU A 65 12.58 4.04 17.35
CA LEU A 65 11.96 2.86 16.74
C LEU A 65 10.59 3.21 16.11
N LYS A 66 9.72 3.93 16.83
CA LYS A 66 8.42 4.36 16.30
C LYS A 66 8.55 5.28 15.08
N SER A 67 9.58 6.13 15.01
CA SER A 67 9.83 6.97 13.81
C SER A 67 10.26 6.19 12.57
N THR A 68 10.63 4.90 12.69
CA THR A 68 10.81 4.01 11.53
C THR A 68 9.48 3.51 10.95
N GLY A 69 8.36 3.74 11.65
CA GLY A 69 7.04 3.21 11.33
C GLY A 69 6.69 1.88 12.00
N LEU A 70 7.66 1.18 12.61
CA LEU A 70 7.39 -0.04 13.37
C LEU A 70 6.63 0.27 14.68
N ARG A 71 5.71 -0.63 15.05
CA ARG A 71 4.97 -0.56 16.31
C ARG A 71 5.66 -1.41 17.37
N THR A 72 5.60 -1.00 18.64
CA THR A 72 6.12 -1.80 19.78
C THR A 72 5.33 -3.09 20.05
N SER A 73 4.23 -3.31 19.35
CA SER A 73 3.42 -4.52 19.36
C SER A 73 3.71 -5.47 18.18
N ASP A 74 4.73 -5.18 17.36
CA ASP A 74 5.13 -6.05 16.26
C ASP A 74 5.60 -7.42 16.79
N PRO A 75 4.99 -8.54 16.37
CA PRO A 75 5.38 -9.88 16.80
C PRO A 75 6.87 -10.18 16.59
N ARG A 76 7.52 -9.64 15.55
CA ARG A 76 8.95 -9.82 15.25
C ARG A 76 9.88 -9.02 16.17
N LEU A 77 9.33 -8.22 17.08
CA LEU A 77 10.06 -7.48 18.11
C LEU A 77 9.76 -7.98 19.54
N LYS A 78 8.99 -9.07 19.69
CA LYS A 78 8.51 -9.56 20.98
C LYS A 78 9.65 -9.82 21.96
N GLU A 79 10.70 -10.53 21.54
CA GLU A 79 11.83 -10.89 22.40
C GLU A 79 12.57 -9.65 22.89
N CYS A 80 12.85 -8.69 22.00
CA CYS A 80 13.43 -7.40 22.35
C CYS A 80 12.57 -6.62 23.36
N MET A 81 11.25 -6.56 23.16
CA MET A 81 10.35 -5.85 24.06
C MET A 81 10.21 -6.53 25.43
N ASP A 82 10.21 -7.87 25.47
CA ASP A 82 10.18 -8.64 26.72
C ASP A 82 11.51 -8.54 27.49
N MET A 83 12.65 -8.61 26.80
CA MET A 83 13.98 -8.39 27.40
C MET A 83 14.16 -6.95 27.91
N LEU A 84 13.63 -5.95 27.20
CA LEU A 84 13.59 -4.57 27.68
C LEU A 84 12.77 -4.46 28.99
N ARG A 85 11.56 -5.03 29.04
CA ARG A 85 10.73 -5.06 30.26
C ARG A 85 11.45 -5.70 31.45
N LEU A 86 12.09 -6.86 31.23
CA LEU A 86 12.84 -7.57 32.26
C LEU A 86 14.04 -6.75 32.78
N THR A 87 14.74 -6.07 31.88
CA THR A 87 15.89 -5.22 32.21
C THR A 87 15.47 -3.97 33.01
N LEU A 88 14.33 -3.36 32.63
CA LEU A 88 13.76 -2.20 33.34
C LEU A 88 13.33 -2.54 34.77
N GLN A 89 12.85 -3.77 35.03
CA GLN A 89 12.46 -4.22 36.37
C GLN A 89 13.65 -4.55 37.29
N THR A 90 14.83 -4.85 36.72
CA THR A 90 16.01 -5.33 37.46
C THR A 90 17.07 -4.27 37.70
N THR A 91 16.96 -3.09 37.07
CA THR A 91 17.96 -2.02 37.15
C THR A 91 17.47 -0.86 38.01
N SER A 92 18.24 -0.44 39.01
CA SER A 92 17.88 0.67 39.93
C SER A 92 17.63 2.01 39.24
N ASP A 93 18.28 2.26 38.10
CA ASP A 93 18.13 3.47 37.28
C ASP A 93 16.88 3.43 36.37
N GLY A 94 16.21 2.28 36.21
CA GLY A 94 14.88 2.10 35.58
C GLY A 94 14.61 2.65 34.18
N VAL A 95 15.57 3.33 33.54
CA VAL A 95 15.36 4.20 32.37
C VAL A 95 16.52 4.16 31.37
N MET A 96 17.71 3.74 31.79
CA MET A 96 18.96 3.81 31.00
C MET A 96 19.51 2.42 30.66
N LEU A 97 19.90 2.23 29.39
CA LEU A 97 20.59 1.03 28.91
C LEU A 97 22.07 1.35 28.65
N ASP A 98 22.97 0.61 29.26
CA ASP A 98 24.36 0.53 28.77
C ASP A 98 24.45 -0.36 27.51
N LYS A 99 25.65 -0.43 26.94
CA LYS A 99 25.93 -1.17 25.71
C LYS A 99 25.63 -2.68 25.81
N ASP A 100 25.95 -3.31 26.94
CA ASP A 100 25.80 -4.76 27.11
C ASP A 100 24.35 -5.14 27.38
N LEU A 101 23.62 -4.32 28.15
CA LEU A 101 22.17 -4.45 28.34
C LEU A 101 21.41 -4.22 27.03
N PHE A 102 21.78 -3.19 26.26
CA PHE A 102 21.20 -2.94 24.93
C PHE A 102 21.40 -4.14 24.01
N LYS A 103 22.64 -4.67 23.93
CA LYS A 103 22.99 -5.85 23.13
C LYS A 103 22.15 -7.08 23.50
N LYS A 104 22.02 -7.38 24.80
CA LYS A 104 21.16 -8.46 25.31
C LYS A 104 19.68 -8.30 24.92
N CYS A 105 19.19 -7.07 24.81
CA CYS A 105 17.82 -6.81 24.36
C CYS A 105 17.66 -6.99 22.84
N VAL A 106 18.57 -6.45 22.03
CA VAL A 106 18.36 -6.40 20.57
C VAL A 106 18.84 -7.64 19.81
N GLN A 107 19.70 -8.50 20.41
CA GLN A 107 20.35 -9.64 19.72
C GLN A 107 19.38 -10.54 18.91
N SER A 108 18.21 -10.86 19.45
CA SER A 108 17.25 -11.77 18.80
C SER A 108 16.56 -11.16 17.58
N ASN A 109 16.50 -9.83 17.50
CA ASN A 109 15.73 -9.08 16.50
C ASN A 109 16.63 -8.09 15.72
N ILE A 110 17.96 -8.22 15.83
CA ILE A 110 18.94 -7.25 15.32
C ILE A 110 18.88 -7.05 13.81
N VAL A 111 18.50 -8.07 13.03
CA VAL A 111 18.40 -7.97 11.57
C VAL A 111 17.31 -6.97 11.16
N LEU A 112 16.10 -7.11 11.72
CA LEU A 112 14.98 -6.20 11.50
C LEU A 112 15.27 -4.78 12.00
N LEU A 113 15.86 -4.67 13.19
CA LEU A 113 16.26 -3.37 13.75
C LEU A 113 17.34 -2.69 12.89
N THR A 114 18.30 -3.45 12.37
CA THR A 114 19.33 -2.92 11.46
C THR A 114 18.72 -2.39 10.17
N GLN A 115 17.72 -3.09 9.58
CA GLN A 115 16.99 -2.60 8.41
C GLN A 115 16.24 -1.30 8.73
N ALA A 116 15.53 -1.26 9.86
CA ALA A 116 14.76 -0.11 10.31
C ALA A 116 15.63 1.15 10.47
N PHE A 117 16.69 1.06 11.29
CA PHE A 117 17.53 2.20 11.63
C PHE A 117 18.49 2.61 10.49
N ARG A 118 18.82 1.71 9.55
CA ARG A 118 19.59 2.06 8.34
C ARG A 118 18.71 2.52 7.17
N ARG A 119 17.43 2.81 7.39
CA ARG A 119 16.47 3.24 6.36
C ARG A 119 16.44 2.29 5.15
N LYS A 120 16.44 0.98 5.40
CA LYS A 120 16.39 -0.08 4.38
C LYS A 120 14.99 -0.68 4.17
N PHE A 121 13.98 -0.13 4.83
CA PHE A 121 12.58 -0.41 4.50
C PHE A 121 12.15 0.27 3.21
N VAL A 122 11.11 -0.30 2.58
CA VAL A 122 10.53 0.13 1.31
C VAL A 122 10.03 1.58 1.32
N ILE A 123 9.71 2.14 2.50
CA ILE A 123 9.50 3.58 2.70
C ILE A 123 10.57 4.10 3.70
N PRO A 124 11.69 4.67 3.22
CA PRO A 124 12.79 5.16 4.06
C PRO A 124 12.42 6.30 5.02
N ASP A 125 11.61 7.27 4.57
CA ASP A 125 11.09 8.37 5.38
C ASP A 125 9.59 8.18 5.63
N PHE A 126 9.29 7.28 6.57
CA PHE A 126 7.92 6.94 6.90
C PHE A 126 7.16 8.11 7.52
N MET A 127 7.82 8.96 8.33
CA MET A 127 7.15 10.07 9.00
C MET A 127 6.64 11.12 8.00
N SER A 128 7.48 11.50 7.03
CA SER A 128 7.08 12.39 5.94
C SER A 128 5.93 11.77 5.13
N PHE A 129 6.06 10.51 4.73
CA PHE A 129 5.00 9.77 4.04
C PHE A 129 3.66 9.76 4.80
N THR A 130 3.67 9.55 6.12
CA THR A 130 2.45 9.53 6.94
C THR A 130 1.75 10.89 7.03
N SER A 131 2.49 12.01 7.01
CA SER A 131 1.89 13.35 6.96
C SER A 131 1.03 13.54 5.71
N HIS A 132 1.49 13.03 4.56
CA HIS A 132 0.72 13.08 3.32
C HIS A 132 -0.50 12.16 3.34
N ILE A 133 -0.41 10.99 4.00
CA ILE A 133 -1.60 10.14 4.23
C ILE A 133 -2.66 10.88 5.06
N ASP A 134 -2.25 11.70 6.03
CA ASP A 134 -3.16 12.50 6.86
C ASP A 134 -3.79 13.67 6.06
N GLU A 135 -3.03 14.33 5.19
CA GLU A 135 -3.54 15.35 4.25
C GLU A 135 -4.56 14.76 3.26
N LEU A 136 -4.26 13.58 2.69
CA LEU A 136 -5.18 12.84 1.82
C LEU A 136 -6.44 12.39 2.56
N PHE A 137 -6.30 11.98 3.83
CA PHE A 137 -7.42 11.63 4.70
C PHE A 137 -8.35 12.82 4.91
N GLU A 138 -7.82 13.99 5.31
CA GLU A 138 -8.61 15.21 5.54
C GLU A 138 -9.17 15.79 4.23
N SER A 139 -8.51 15.57 3.09
CA SER A 139 -9.06 15.91 1.77
C SER A 139 -10.29 15.06 1.43
N ALA A 140 -10.18 13.73 1.54
CA ALA A 140 -11.28 12.81 1.27
C ALA A 140 -12.44 12.93 2.28
N LYS A 141 -12.15 13.27 3.54
CA LYS A 141 -13.13 13.46 4.62
C LYS A 141 -14.17 14.55 4.31
N LYS A 142 -13.81 15.54 3.48
CA LYS A 142 -14.72 16.62 3.04
C LYS A 142 -15.85 16.13 2.14
N GLN A 143 -15.76 14.91 1.60
CA GLN A 143 -16.82 14.31 0.80
C GLN A 143 -17.96 13.81 1.69
N SER A 144 -19.08 14.54 1.66
CA SER A 144 -20.31 14.25 2.41
C SER A 144 -21.39 13.51 1.61
N GLY A 145 -21.11 13.17 0.34
CA GLY A 145 -22.02 12.45 -0.54
C GLY A 145 -22.10 10.94 -0.28
N GLY A 146 -23.08 10.31 -0.91
CA GLY A 146 -23.33 8.86 -0.85
C GLY A 146 -24.53 8.49 0.03
N LYS A 147 -24.80 7.19 0.15
CA LYS A 147 -25.85 6.64 1.01
C LYS A 147 -25.31 5.42 1.76
N VAL A 148 -25.55 5.34 3.07
CA VAL A 148 -25.25 4.14 3.86
C VAL A 148 -26.12 2.97 3.36
N ALA A 149 -25.56 1.77 3.29
CA ALA A 149 -26.30 0.57 2.92
C ALA A 149 -27.38 0.25 3.96
N ASP A 150 -28.65 0.33 3.57
CA ASP A 150 -29.80 0.25 4.46
C ASP A 150 -30.72 -0.96 4.21
N TYR A 151 -30.32 -1.90 3.34
CA TYR A 151 -31.07 -3.11 3.05
C TYR A 151 -31.11 -4.12 4.22
N ILE A 152 -30.18 -4.01 5.17
CA ILE A 152 -30.22 -4.71 6.47
C ILE A 152 -29.95 -3.74 7.63
N PRO A 153 -30.59 -3.94 8.80
CA PRO A 153 -30.50 -2.99 9.92
C PRO A 153 -29.12 -2.93 10.59
N GLN A 154 -28.24 -3.91 10.36
CA GLN A 154 -26.88 -3.93 10.91
C GLN A 154 -25.98 -2.93 10.18
N LEU A 155 -26.10 -2.79 8.85
CA LEU A 155 -25.34 -1.82 8.08
C LEU A 155 -25.91 -0.40 8.26
N ALA A 156 -27.23 -0.26 8.35
CA ALA A 156 -27.93 1.01 8.58
C ALA A 156 -27.55 1.71 9.91
N LYS A 157 -26.98 0.97 10.87
CA LYS A 157 -26.54 1.51 12.17
C LYS A 157 -25.25 2.31 12.12
N PHE A 158 -24.41 2.13 11.09
CA PHE A 158 -23.15 2.85 11.00
C PHE A 158 -23.39 4.31 10.62
N SER A 159 -22.81 5.25 11.39
CA SER A 159 -22.90 6.68 11.10
C SER A 159 -22.22 6.99 9.75
N PRO A 160 -22.82 7.85 8.90
CA PRO A 160 -22.20 8.28 7.63
C PRO A 160 -20.90 9.09 7.83
N ASP A 161 -20.69 9.66 9.02
CA ASP A 161 -19.52 10.47 9.33
C ASP A 161 -18.24 9.63 9.47
N LEU A 162 -18.39 8.34 9.82
CA LEU A 162 -17.29 7.42 10.08
C LEU A 162 -16.32 7.35 8.88
N TRP A 163 -15.04 7.54 9.16
CA TRP A 163 -13.97 7.53 8.17
C TRP A 163 -12.67 7.05 8.81
N GLY A 164 -12.18 5.90 8.37
CA GLY A 164 -10.90 5.33 8.82
C GLY A 164 -10.00 4.95 7.65
N VAL A 165 -8.70 5.23 7.78
CA VAL A 165 -7.66 4.78 6.83
C VAL A 165 -6.50 4.16 7.62
N SER A 166 -6.11 2.95 7.24
CA SER A 166 -4.95 2.25 7.81
C SER A 166 -4.01 1.75 6.72
N VAL A 167 -2.70 1.83 7.03
CA VAL A 167 -1.57 1.44 6.17
C VAL A 167 -0.74 0.37 6.87
N CYS A 168 -0.28 -0.63 6.12
CA CYS A 168 0.80 -1.53 6.52
C CYS A 168 1.74 -1.75 5.32
N THR A 169 3.03 -1.45 5.46
CA THR A 169 4.03 -1.76 4.42
C THR A 169 4.42 -3.24 4.44
N VAL A 170 5.06 -3.73 3.37
CA VAL A 170 5.58 -5.11 3.32
C VAL A 170 6.64 -5.40 4.39
N ASP A 171 7.31 -4.35 4.91
CA ASP A 171 8.25 -4.44 6.04
C ASP A 171 7.58 -4.37 7.42
N GLY A 172 6.27 -4.11 7.49
CA GLY A 172 5.51 -3.98 8.74
C GLY A 172 5.48 -2.56 9.34
N GLN A 173 5.86 -1.52 8.59
CA GLN A 173 5.66 -0.13 9.01
C GLN A 173 4.15 0.20 8.96
N ARG A 174 3.58 0.85 9.98
CA ARG A 174 2.11 0.97 10.13
C ARG A 174 1.64 2.32 10.64
N HIS A 175 0.72 2.93 9.91
CA HIS A 175 0.04 4.19 10.24
C HIS A 175 -1.47 4.06 10.12
N SER A 176 -2.21 4.82 10.93
CA SER A 176 -3.67 4.77 11.01
C SER A 176 -4.23 6.13 11.43
N ILE A 177 -5.21 6.63 10.69
CA ILE A 177 -5.91 7.90 10.99
C ILE A 177 -7.43 7.73 10.84
N GLY A 178 -8.19 8.36 11.75
CA GLY A 178 -9.65 8.26 11.83
C GLY A 178 -10.15 6.99 12.56
N ASP A 179 -11.35 6.55 12.22
CA ASP A 179 -12.15 5.52 12.91
C ASP A 179 -11.66 4.07 12.69
N THR A 180 -10.34 3.90 12.66
CA THR A 180 -9.62 2.71 12.19
C THR A 180 -9.80 1.46 13.06
N LYS A 181 -10.23 1.63 14.31
CA LYS A 181 -10.40 0.55 15.30
C LYS A 181 -11.85 0.11 15.48
N VAL A 182 -12.80 0.75 14.79
CA VAL A 182 -14.20 0.32 14.77
C VAL A 182 -14.30 -0.98 13.96
N PRO A 183 -14.89 -2.06 14.50
CA PRO A 183 -15.10 -3.29 13.75
C PRO A 183 -16.26 -3.13 12.76
N PHE A 184 -16.10 -3.67 11.55
CA PHE A 184 -17.12 -3.72 10.52
C PHE A 184 -17.03 -5.03 9.71
N CYS A 185 -18.14 -5.45 9.10
CA CYS A 185 -18.17 -6.67 8.29
C CYS A 185 -17.40 -6.50 6.97
N LEU A 186 -16.51 -7.44 6.64
CA LEU A 186 -15.75 -7.46 5.38
C LEU A 186 -16.65 -7.43 4.14
N GLN A 187 -17.80 -8.09 4.20
CA GLN A 187 -18.72 -8.21 3.07
C GLN A 187 -17.98 -8.70 1.81
N SER A 188 -18.17 -8.06 0.64
CA SER A 188 -17.48 -8.45 -0.60
C SER A 188 -15.95 -8.34 -0.56
N CYS A 189 -15.33 -7.69 0.44
CA CYS A 189 -13.87 -7.67 0.61
C CYS A 189 -13.30 -9.05 0.96
N VAL A 190 -14.11 -10.00 1.46
CA VAL A 190 -13.66 -11.38 1.72
C VAL A 190 -13.44 -12.19 0.44
N LYS A 191 -14.07 -11.80 -0.68
CA LYS A 191 -14.04 -12.52 -1.97
C LYS A 191 -12.62 -12.80 -2.51
N PRO A 192 -11.70 -11.83 -2.61
CA PRO A 192 -10.31 -12.09 -3.01
C PRO A 192 -9.58 -13.02 -2.02
N LEU A 193 -9.79 -12.84 -0.71
CA LEU A 193 -9.10 -13.62 0.32
C LEU A 193 -9.45 -15.11 0.22
N LYS A 194 -10.74 -15.43 0.03
CA LYS A 194 -11.18 -16.83 -0.11
C LYS A 194 -10.78 -17.47 -1.44
N TYR A 195 -10.67 -16.69 -2.51
CA TYR A 195 -10.10 -17.18 -3.77
C TYR A 195 -8.60 -17.46 -3.65
N ALA A 196 -7.85 -16.59 -2.96
CA ALA A 196 -6.44 -16.84 -2.67
C ALA A 196 -6.23 -18.15 -1.87
N ILE A 197 -7.07 -18.41 -0.86
CA ILE A 197 -7.05 -19.66 -0.09
C ILE A 197 -7.37 -20.86 -1.00
N ALA A 198 -8.40 -20.77 -1.84
CA ALA A 198 -8.74 -21.87 -2.77
C ALA A 198 -7.58 -22.21 -3.72
N VAL A 199 -6.91 -21.21 -4.30
CA VAL A 199 -5.76 -21.41 -5.20
C VAL A 199 -4.52 -21.86 -4.44
N ASN A 200 -4.34 -21.44 -3.18
CA ASN A 200 -3.25 -21.90 -2.33
C ASN A 200 -3.33 -23.41 -2.07
N ASP A 201 -4.54 -23.91 -1.76
CA ASP A 201 -4.74 -25.30 -1.33
C ASP A 201 -4.96 -26.27 -2.52
N LEU A 202 -5.53 -25.79 -3.63
CA LEU A 202 -5.96 -26.64 -4.76
C LEU A 202 -5.27 -26.31 -6.10
N GLY A 203 -4.51 -25.22 -6.18
CA GLY A 203 -3.86 -24.74 -7.41
C GLY A 203 -4.80 -24.03 -8.39
N THR A 204 -4.22 -23.23 -9.30
CA THR A 204 -4.99 -22.41 -10.26
C THR A 204 -5.85 -23.25 -11.19
N GLU A 205 -5.32 -24.37 -11.68
CA GLU A 205 -5.98 -25.21 -12.68
C GLU A 205 -7.30 -25.77 -12.15
N TYR A 206 -7.28 -26.42 -10.97
CA TYR A 206 -8.48 -27.00 -10.37
C TYR A 206 -9.55 -25.94 -10.06
N VAL A 207 -9.18 -24.82 -9.43
CA VAL A 207 -10.14 -23.75 -9.09
C VAL A 207 -10.82 -23.19 -10.35
N HIS A 208 -10.07 -22.97 -11.42
CA HIS A 208 -10.61 -22.44 -12.67
C HIS A 208 -11.31 -23.46 -13.58
N ARG A 209 -11.43 -24.73 -13.16
CA ARG A 209 -12.44 -25.63 -13.74
C ARG A 209 -13.86 -25.14 -13.44
N TYR A 210 -14.07 -24.48 -12.29
CA TYR A 210 -15.39 -24.08 -11.80
C TYR A 210 -15.69 -22.57 -11.94
N VAL A 211 -14.69 -21.70 -12.01
CA VAL A 211 -14.87 -20.25 -12.12
C VAL A 211 -13.97 -19.63 -13.21
N GLY A 212 -14.48 -18.67 -13.96
CA GLY A 212 -13.73 -17.94 -14.99
C GLY A 212 -12.65 -17.01 -14.44
N LYS A 213 -12.00 -16.28 -15.34
CA LYS A 213 -10.86 -15.38 -15.08
C LYS A 213 -11.10 -13.93 -15.53
N GLU A 214 -12.27 -13.62 -16.06
CA GLU A 214 -12.48 -12.42 -16.87
C GLU A 214 -13.60 -11.52 -16.30
N PRO A 215 -13.55 -10.21 -16.55
CA PRO A 215 -14.69 -9.33 -16.26
C PRO A 215 -15.90 -9.74 -17.08
N SER A 216 -17.12 -9.49 -16.56
CA SER A 216 -18.35 -9.86 -17.26
C SER A 216 -18.63 -9.03 -18.53
N GLY A 217 -17.97 -7.88 -18.70
CA GLY A 217 -18.22 -6.90 -19.78
C GLY A 217 -19.60 -6.21 -19.75
N LEU A 218 -20.57 -6.84 -19.11
CA LEU A 218 -21.95 -6.43 -18.93
C LEU A 218 -22.16 -5.87 -17.52
N ARG A 219 -23.08 -4.91 -17.39
CA ARG A 219 -23.57 -4.38 -16.09
C ARG A 219 -23.98 -5.53 -15.15
N PHE A 220 -23.67 -5.39 -13.87
CA PHE A 220 -23.81 -6.35 -12.74
C PHE A 220 -25.08 -7.23 -12.62
N ASN A 221 -26.12 -7.04 -13.44
CA ASN A 221 -27.48 -7.51 -13.20
C ASN A 221 -28.09 -8.42 -14.28
N LYS A 222 -27.33 -8.94 -15.27
CA LYS A 222 -27.94 -9.64 -16.43
C LYS A 222 -27.54 -11.09 -16.72
N LEU A 223 -26.35 -11.56 -16.36
CA LEU A 223 -25.94 -12.97 -16.55
C LEU A 223 -25.21 -13.48 -15.30
N PHE A 224 -25.44 -14.75 -14.96
CA PHE A 224 -24.78 -15.42 -13.83
C PHE A 224 -23.57 -16.25 -14.26
N LEU A 225 -23.53 -16.70 -15.52
CA LEU A 225 -22.53 -17.56 -16.11
C LEU A 225 -22.01 -16.99 -17.44
N ASN A 226 -20.80 -17.39 -17.82
CA ASN A 226 -20.22 -17.22 -19.15
C ASN A 226 -20.68 -18.34 -20.10
N GLU A 227 -20.11 -18.35 -21.31
CA GLU A 227 -20.40 -19.35 -22.36
C GLU A 227 -20.00 -20.79 -21.98
N ASP A 228 -19.07 -20.97 -21.03
CA ASP A 228 -18.63 -22.28 -20.50
C ASP A 228 -19.52 -22.81 -19.35
N ASP A 229 -20.68 -22.20 -19.10
CA ASP A 229 -21.54 -22.47 -17.93
C ASP A 229 -20.82 -22.28 -16.56
N LYS A 230 -19.90 -21.31 -16.47
CA LYS A 230 -19.17 -20.95 -15.23
C LYS A 230 -19.36 -19.47 -14.86
N PRO A 231 -19.34 -19.09 -13.58
CA PRO A 231 -19.36 -17.67 -13.22
C PRO A 231 -18.11 -16.95 -13.75
N HIS A 232 -18.26 -15.73 -14.26
CA HIS A 232 -17.20 -14.99 -14.95
C HIS A 232 -15.87 -14.87 -14.18
N ASN A 233 -15.92 -14.62 -12.88
CA ASN A 233 -14.75 -14.44 -12.00
C ASN A 233 -15.15 -14.59 -10.51
N PRO A 234 -14.19 -14.79 -9.59
CA PRO A 234 -14.46 -14.91 -8.15
C PRO A 234 -14.87 -13.61 -7.43
N MET A 235 -14.82 -12.45 -8.09
CA MET A 235 -15.13 -11.15 -7.47
C MET A 235 -16.64 -10.81 -7.54
N VAL A 236 -17.41 -11.45 -8.42
CA VAL A 236 -18.89 -11.41 -8.43
C VAL A 236 -19.50 -12.47 -7.50
N ASN A 237 -20.76 -12.27 -7.08
CA ASN A 237 -21.40 -13.16 -6.10
C ASN A 237 -21.46 -14.64 -6.55
N ALA A 238 -21.80 -14.92 -7.81
CA ALA A 238 -21.88 -16.30 -8.31
C ALA A 238 -20.54 -17.05 -8.24
N GLY A 239 -19.45 -16.44 -8.72
CA GLY A 239 -18.12 -17.03 -8.63
C GLY A 239 -17.62 -17.13 -7.19
N ALA A 240 -17.98 -16.16 -6.34
CA ALA A 240 -17.68 -16.21 -4.92
C ALA A 240 -18.44 -17.33 -4.18
N ILE A 241 -19.66 -17.68 -4.57
CA ILE A 241 -20.42 -18.82 -4.04
C ILE A 241 -19.77 -20.14 -4.48
N VAL A 242 -19.42 -20.26 -5.77
CA VAL A 242 -18.67 -21.43 -6.28
C VAL A 242 -17.34 -21.61 -5.55
N VAL A 243 -16.54 -20.54 -5.37
CA VAL A 243 -15.29 -20.61 -4.59
C VAL A 243 -15.53 -21.02 -3.14
N THR A 244 -16.65 -20.63 -2.51
CA THR A 244 -17.00 -21.09 -1.15
C THR A 244 -17.20 -22.61 -1.08
N SER A 245 -17.61 -23.29 -2.16
CA SER A 245 -17.71 -24.76 -2.19
C SER A 245 -16.37 -25.49 -2.14
N LEU A 246 -15.24 -24.78 -2.28
CA LEU A 246 -13.90 -25.38 -2.43
C LEU A 246 -13.02 -25.31 -1.17
N ILE A 247 -13.46 -24.69 -0.06
CA ILE A 247 -12.53 -24.13 0.96
C ILE A 247 -12.91 -24.40 2.43
N LYS A 248 -11.92 -24.22 3.33
CA LYS A 248 -12.08 -24.10 4.79
C LYS A 248 -11.22 -22.93 5.29
N VAL A 249 -11.83 -21.90 5.91
CA VAL A 249 -11.25 -20.53 5.85
C VAL A 249 -10.63 -19.97 7.14
N MET A 250 -11.23 -20.16 8.32
CA MET A 250 -11.02 -19.25 9.46
C MET A 250 -9.58 -19.14 9.99
N GLN A 251 -8.75 -20.17 9.83
CA GLN A 251 -7.34 -20.12 10.28
C GLN A 251 -6.48 -19.22 9.39
N PHE A 252 -6.76 -19.14 8.09
CA PHE A 252 -5.97 -18.32 7.16
C PHE A 252 -6.13 -16.82 7.40
N LEU A 253 -7.34 -16.33 7.69
CA LEU A 253 -7.59 -14.90 7.89
C LEU A 253 -6.83 -14.36 9.11
N ASN A 254 -6.76 -15.14 10.20
CA ASN A 254 -5.95 -14.79 11.37
C ASN A 254 -4.45 -14.66 11.02
N LYS A 255 -3.91 -15.59 10.21
CA LYS A 255 -2.52 -15.54 9.74
C LYS A 255 -2.26 -14.35 8.82
N MET A 256 -3.18 -14.07 7.88
CA MET A 256 -3.08 -12.89 6.98
C MET A 256 -3.15 -11.57 7.76
N ALA A 257 -3.88 -11.51 8.88
CA ALA A 257 -3.95 -10.35 9.76
C ALA A 257 -2.80 -10.27 10.78
N GLY A 258 -1.85 -11.22 10.78
CA GLY A 258 -0.80 -11.30 11.80
C GLY A 258 -1.34 -11.42 13.22
N ASN A 259 -2.43 -12.17 13.39
CA ASN A 259 -3.16 -12.39 14.64
C ASN A 259 -3.82 -11.13 15.25
N GLU A 260 -4.04 -10.08 14.45
CA GLU A 260 -4.93 -8.98 14.83
C GLU A 260 -6.42 -9.37 14.74
N TYR A 261 -7.31 -8.42 15.05
CA TYR A 261 -8.74 -8.66 15.17
C TYR A 261 -9.38 -9.24 13.89
N VAL A 262 -9.90 -10.48 14.03
CA VAL A 262 -10.80 -11.13 13.07
C VAL A 262 -12.01 -11.63 13.87
N GLY A 263 -13.12 -10.90 13.78
CA GLY A 263 -14.37 -11.17 14.48
C GLY A 263 -15.43 -11.84 13.59
N PHE A 264 -16.65 -11.96 14.12
CA PHE A 264 -17.79 -12.52 13.38
C PHE A 264 -19.13 -11.96 13.89
N SER A 265 -19.90 -11.42 12.95
CA SER A 265 -21.19 -10.78 13.21
C SER A 265 -22.34 -11.76 12.98
N ASN A 266 -22.71 -12.56 14.00
CA ASN A 266 -23.88 -13.45 13.87
C ASN A 266 -25.17 -12.67 13.53
N ALA A 267 -25.30 -11.43 14.04
CA ALA A 267 -26.46 -10.58 13.73
C ALA A 267 -26.53 -10.22 12.24
N THR A 268 -25.39 -9.87 11.61
CA THR A 268 -25.33 -9.59 10.17
C THR A 268 -25.55 -10.86 9.36
N PHE A 269 -24.99 -12.00 9.78
CA PHE A 269 -25.20 -13.30 9.14
C PHE A 269 -26.68 -13.68 9.05
N GLN A 270 -27.45 -13.54 10.14
CA GLN A 270 -28.88 -13.86 10.09
C GLN A 270 -29.64 -12.96 9.11
N SER A 271 -29.41 -11.63 9.15
CA SER A 271 -30.12 -10.70 8.26
C SER A 271 -29.67 -10.77 6.80
N GLU A 272 -28.40 -11.06 6.50
CA GLU A 272 -27.91 -11.36 5.14
C GLU A 272 -28.54 -12.66 4.59
N ARG A 273 -28.75 -13.67 5.45
CA ARG A 273 -29.42 -14.92 5.07
C ARG A 273 -30.91 -14.71 4.82
N GLU A 274 -31.59 -13.97 5.71
CA GLU A 274 -33.04 -13.66 5.59
C GLU A 274 -33.36 -12.78 4.38
N SER A 275 -32.49 -11.83 4.02
CA SER A 275 -32.64 -10.97 2.83
C SER A 275 -31.93 -11.53 1.58
N GLY A 276 -31.48 -12.79 1.66
CA GLY A 276 -30.53 -13.41 0.73
C GLY A 276 -31.09 -13.87 -0.62
N ASP A 277 -32.32 -13.54 -0.99
CA ASP A 277 -33.08 -14.09 -2.13
C ASP A 277 -32.28 -14.18 -3.44
N ARG A 278 -31.54 -13.11 -3.79
CA ARG A 278 -30.72 -13.08 -5.00
C ARG A 278 -29.61 -14.13 -4.96
N ASN A 279 -29.01 -14.40 -3.80
CA ASN A 279 -27.97 -15.41 -3.66
C ASN A 279 -28.58 -16.82 -3.64
N PHE A 280 -29.81 -17.01 -3.12
CA PHE A 280 -30.55 -18.27 -3.27
C PHE A 280 -30.87 -18.58 -4.75
N ALA A 281 -31.39 -17.60 -5.50
CA ALA A 281 -31.65 -17.76 -6.93
C ALA A 281 -30.37 -18.13 -7.71
N ILE A 282 -29.24 -17.46 -7.41
CA ILE A 282 -27.93 -17.83 -7.96
C ILE A 282 -27.55 -19.26 -7.56
N GLY A 283 -27.69 -19.65 -6.29
CA GLY A 283 -27.34 -20.98 -5.79
C GLY A 283 -28.13 -22.11 -6.47
N TYR A 284 -29.45 -21.95 -6.64
CA TYR A 284 -30.28 -22.91 -7.37
C TYR A 284 -29.88 -23.01 -8.86
N TYR A 285 -29.62 -21.88 -9.52
CA TYR A 285 -29.16 -21.88 -10.91
C TYR A 285 -27.81 -22.58 -11.09
N LEU A 286 -26.85 -22.31 -10.20
CA LEU A 286 -25.55 -23.00 -10.15
C LEU A 286 -25.69 -24.51 -9.90
N LYS A 287 -26.67 -24.92 -9.09
CA LYS A 287 -26.95 -26.33 -8.80
C LYS A 287 -27.52 -27.05 -10.04
N GLU A 288 -28.48 -26.44 -10.73
CA GLU A 288 -29.06 -26.97 -11.97
C GLU A 288 -27.99 -27.13 -13.06
N LYS A 289 -27.14 -26.11 -13.23
CA LYS A 289 -26.02 -26.08 -14.20
C LYS A 289 -24.78 -26.87 -13.79
N LYS A 290 -24.81 -27.59 -12.65
CA LYS A 290 -23.71 -28.42 -12.14
C LYS A 290 -22.39 -27.65 -11.95
N CYS A 291 -22.46 -26.37 -11.56
CA CYS A 291 -21.27 -25.52 -11.37
C CYS A 291 -20.52 -25.79 -10.05
N PHE A 292 -21.02 -26.71 -9.21
CA PHE A 292 -20.40 -27.13 -7.95
C PHE A 292 -19.68 -28.49 -8.09
N PRO A 293 -18.68 -28.79 -7.25
CA PRO A 293 -18.12 -30.15 -7.13
C PRO A 293 -19.21 -31.19 -6.82
N GLU A 294 -18.96 -32.44 -7.22
CA GLU A 294 -19.87 -33.56 -6.96
C GLU A 294 -20.09 -33.77 -5.45
N GLY A 295 -21.33 -34.07 -5.05
CA GLY A 295 -21.71 -34.24 -3.63
C GLY A 295 -21.89 -32.94 -2.83
N THR A 296 -21.78 -31.76 -3.44
CA THR A 296 -21.94 -30.47 -2.73
C THR A 296 -23.39 -30.21 -2.30
N ASP A 297 -23.61 -29.95 -1.00
CA ASP A 297 -24.85 -29.32 -0.53
C ASP A 297 -24.84 -27.81 -0.77
N MET A 298 -25.61 -27.37 -1.76
CA MET A 298 -25.76 -25.97 -2.12
C MET A 298 -26.27 -25.09 -0.96
N VAL A 299 -27.17 -25.60 -0.10
CA VAL A 299 -27.76 -24.78 0.97
C VAL A 299 -26.74 -24.53 2.08
N GLY A 300 -26.03 -25.57 2.54
CA GLY A 300 -24.91 -25.41 3.46
C GLY A 300 -23.78 -24.53 2.92
N ILE A 301 -23.51 -24.56 1.61
CA ILE A 301 -22.55 -23.66 0.97
C ILE A 301 -23.04 -22.21 0.92
N LEU A 302 -24.34 -21.95 0.75
CA LEU A 302 -24.89 -20.60 0.88
C LEU A 302 -24.80 -20.09 2.32
N ASP A 303 -25.17 -20.89 3.32
CA ASP A 303 -25.01 -20.51 4.74
C ASP A 303 -23.54 -20.20 5.07
N PHE A 304 -22.59 -21.02 4.59
CA PHE A 304 -21.16 -20.73 4.73
C PHE A 304 -20.73 -19.46 3.97
N TYR A 305 -21.29 -19.19 2.79
CA TYR A 305 -21.03 -17.94 2.05
C TYR A 305 -21.48 -16.71 2.86
N PHE A 306 -22.68 -16.75 3.46
CA PHE A 306 -23.18 -15.67 4.32
C PHE A 306 -22.33 -15.49 5.58
N GLN A 307 -21.87 -16.59 6.19
CA GLN A 307 -20.93 -16.53 7.31
C GLN A 307 -19.64 -15.80 6.94
N LEU A 308 -19.03 -16.12 5.79
CA LEU A 308 -17.78 -15.49 5.34
C LEU A 308 -17.94 -13.98 5.04
N CYS A 309 -19.08 -13.55 4.49
CA CYS A 309 -19.36 -12.12 4.28
C CYS A 309 -19.59 -11.35 5.61
N SER A 310 -19.98 -12.07 6.67
CA SER A 310 -20.27 -11.52 8.01
C SER A 310 -19.08 -11.55 8.97
N ILE A 311 -17.87 -11.86 8.48
CA ILE A 311 -16.62 -11.75 9.24
C ILE A 311 -16.30 -10.28 9.49
N GLU A 312 -15.96 -9.94 10.74
CA GLU A 312 -15.65 -8.58 11.15
C GLU A 312 -14.14 -8.33 11.16
N VAL A 313 -13.73 -7.14 10.73
CA VAL A 313 -12.34 -6.66 10.80
C VAL A 313 -12.33 -5.20 11.23
N THR A 314 -11.15 -4.72 11.62
CA THR A 314 -10.86 -3.29 11.74
C THR A 314 -10.07 -2.80 10.52
N CYS A 315 -9.90 -1.49 10.33
CA CYS A 315 -9.00 -1.00 9.29
C CYS A 315 -7.55 -1.47 9.55
N GLU A 316 -7.14 -1.49 10.82
CA GLU A 316 -5.78 -1.84 11.24
C GLU A 316 -5.39 -3.29 10.90
N SER A 317 -6.33 -4.22 11.05
CA SER A 317 -6.15 -5.66 10.77
C SER A 317 -6.28 -5.96 9.27
N ALA A 318 -7.24 -5.33 8.59
CA ALA A 318 -7.44 -5.49 7.15
C ALA A 318 -6.28 -4.90 6.32
N SER A 319 -5.60 -3.84 6.80
CA SER A 319 -4.39 -3.34 6.11
C SER A 319 -3.24 -4.35 6.17
N VAL A 320 -3.12 -5.15 7.24
CA VAL A 320 -2.15 -6.26 7.35
C VAL A 320 -2.53 -7.40 6.39
N MET A 321 -3.83 -7.72 6.25
CA MET A 321 -4.29 -8.69 5.23
C MET A 321 -3.95 -8.24 3.81
N ALA A 322 -4.19 -6.96 3.48
CA ALA A 322 -3.80 -6.39 2.19
C ALA A 322 -2.27 -6.40 1.99
N ALA A 323 -1.50 -6.15 3.05
CA ALA A 323 -0.04 -6.10 2.99
C ALA A 323 0.57 -7.50 2.85
N THR A 324 -0.09 -8.55 3.37
CA THR A 324 0.23 -9.95 3.09
C THR A 324 0.10 -10.27 1.59
N LEU A 325 -0.90 -9.70 0.90
CA LEU A 325 -1.01 -9.79 -0.56
C LEU A 325 0.05 -8.94 -1.27
N ALA A 326 0.38 -7.75 -0.76
CA ALA A 326 1.47 -6.92 -1.31
C ALA A 326 2.83 -7.63 -1.23
N ASN A 327 3.06 -8.41 -0.17
CA ASN A 327 4.31 -9.09 0.16
C ASN A 327 4.38 -10.55 -0.35
N GLY A 328 3.77 -10.83 -1.52
CA GLY A 328 3.86 -12.15 -2.17
C GLY A 328 3.29 -13.33 -1.36
N GLY A 329 2.48 -13.07 -0.33
CA GLY A 329 1.87 -14.10 0.53
C GLY A 329 2.53 -14.27 1.90
N PHE A 330 3.58 -13.50 2.21
CA PHE A 330 4.21 -13.49 3.53
C PHE A 330 3.59 -12.40 4.41
N CYS A 331 3.12 -12.74 5.62
CA CYS A 331 2.55 -11.76 6.53
C CYS A 331 3.64 -10.79 7.01
N PRO A 332 3.51 -9.47 6.79
CA PRO A 332 4.62 -8.52 6.99
C PRO A 332 5.03 -8.38 8.46
N ILE A 333 4.10 -8.58 9.41
CA ILE A 333 4.36 -8.43 10.85
C ILE A 333 4.69 -9.74 11.57
N THR A 334 4.70 -10.90 10.87
CA THR A 334 5.10 -12.19 11.47
C THR A 334 6.21 -12.90 10.70
N GLY A 335 6.36 -12.62 9.40
CA GLY A 335 7.24 -13.37 8.51
C GLY A 335 6.71 -14.74 8.08
N GLU A 336 5.51 -15.14 8.52
CA GLU A 336 4.90 -16.42 8.12
C GLU A 336 4.49 -16.38 6.65
N ARG A 337 4.83 -17.43 5.89
CA ARG A 337 4.28 -17.67 4.55
C ARG A 337 2.85 -18.18 4.68
N VAL A 338 1.87 -17.31 4.43
CA VAL A 338 0.43 -17.60 4.58
C VAL A 338 -0.18 -18.11 3.28
N LEU A 339 0.30 -17.64 2.13
CA LEU A 339 -0.23 -17.97 0.80
C LEU A 339 0.88 -18.34 -0.19
N SER A 340 0.51 -19.03 -1.28
CA SER A 340 1.39 -19.26 -2.42
C SER A 340 1.52 -17.97 -3.27
N PRO A 341 2.72 -17.66 -3.80
CA PRO A 341 2.89 -16.50 -4.70
C PRO A 341 2.00 -16.56 -5.94
N GLU A 342 1.66 -17.77 -6.41
CA GLU A 342 0.71 -18.01 -7.49
C GLU A 342 -0.70 -17.53 -7.13
N ALA A 343 -1.23 -17.94 -5.97
CA ALA A 343 -2.53 -17.51 -5.48
C ALA A 343 -2.60 -15.99 -5.32
N VAL A 344 -1.54 -15.39 -4.77
CA VAL A 344 -1.43 -13.94 -4.59
C VAL A 344 -1.44 -13.21 -5.93
N ARG A 345 -0.58 -13.60 -6.87
CA ARG A 345 -0.52 -13.01 -8.22
C ARG A 345 -1.90 -13.02 -8.89
N ASN A 346 -2.55 -14.18 -8.95
CA ASN A 346 -3.84 -14.31 -9.63
C ASN A 346 -4.93 -13.48 -8.92
N THR A 347 -4.91 -13.43 -7.59
CA THR A 347 -5.85 -12.64 -6.79
C THR A 347 -5.70 -11.15 -7.11
N LEU A 348 -4.47 -10.64 -7.21
CA LEU A 348 -4.20 -9.25 -7.56
C LEU A 348 -4.62 -8.91 -9.00
N SER A 349 -4.38 -9.81 -9.97
CA SER A 349 -4.87 -9.64 -11.34
C SER A 349 -6.40 -9.51 -11.40
N LEU A 350 -7.13 -10.36 -10.65
CA LEU A 350 -8.60 -10.34 -10.62
C LEU A 350 -9.17 -9.19 -9.79
N MET A 351 -8.45 -8.73 -8.76
CA MET A 351 -8.80 -7.49 -8.04
C MET A 351 -8.65 -6.26 -8.93
N HIS A 352 -7.60 -6.21 -9.75
CA HIS A 352 -7.39 -5.12 -10.71
C HIS A 352 -8.53 -5.04 -11.76
N SER A 353 -8.89 -6.16 -12.40
CA SER A 353 -9.89 -6.17 -13.48
C SER A 353 -11.36 -6.25 -13.02
N CYS A 354 -11.65 -6.81 -11.84
CA CYS A 354 -13.00 -7.17 -11.41
C CYS A 354 -13.38 -6.71 -9.99
N GLY A 355 -12.54 -5.92 -9.32
CA GLY A 355 -12.63 -5.68 -7.88
C GLY A 355 -13.65 -4.63 -7.40
N MET A 356 -14.00 -3.66 -8.23
CA MET A 356 -14.74 -2.44 -7.83
C MET A 356 -16.15 -2.36 -8.44
N TYR A 357 -16.81 -3.52 -8.60
CA TYR A 357 -18.12 -3.66 -9.24
C TYR A 357 -18.10 -3.11 -10.68
N ASP A 358 -19.17 -2.46 -11.15
CA ASP A 358 -19.22 -1.86 -12.50
C ASP A 358 -18.16 -0.74 -12.69
N PHE A 359 -17.58 -0.20 -11.60
CA PHE A 359 -16.47 0.77 -11.65
C PHE A 359 -15.09 0.14 -11.91
N SER A 360 -14.97 -1.21 -11.94
CA SER A 360 -13.66 -1.90 -12.04
C SER A 360 -12.81 -1.43 -13.21
N GLY A 361 -13.40 -1.25 -14.41
CA GLY A 361 -12.67 -0.78 -15.59
C GLY A 361 -12.16 0.66 -15.43
N GLN A 362 -12.97 1.57 -14.90
CA GLN A 362 -12.59 2.96 -14.67
C GLN A 362 -11.55 3.08 -13.54
N PHE A 363 -11.67 2.28 -12.48
CA PHE A 363 -10.68 2.21 -11.41
C PHE A 363 -9.33 1.65 -11.90
N ALA A 364 -9.34 0.59 -12.69
CA ALA A 364 -8.14 0.02 -13.31
C ALA A 364 -7.43 1.03 -14.22
N PHE A 365 -8.19 1.85 -14.95
CA PHE A 365 -7.69 2.86 -15.89
C PHE A 365 -7.14 4.12 -15.19
N HIS A 366 -7.87 4.69 -14.23
CA HIS A 366 -7.48 5.95 -13.56
C HIS A 366 -6.59 5.76 -12.32
N VAL A 367 -6.74 4.66 -11.57
CA VAL A 367 -5.99 4.42 -10.33
C VAL A 367 -4.90 3.36 -10.52
N GLY A 368 -5.16 2.33 -11.34
CA GLY A 368 -4.17 1.29 -11.69
C GLY A 368 -3.90 0.23 -10.62
N LEU A 369 -4.48 0.34 -9.42
CA LEU A 369 -4.19 -0.55 -8.29
C LEU A 369 -5.17 -1.72 -8.17
N PRO A 370 -4.71 -2.92 -7.73
CA PRO A 370 -5.61 -3.98 -7.26
C PRO A 370 -6.40 -3.54 -6.03
N ALA A 371 -7.74 -3.57 -6.11
CA ALA A 371 -8.62 -3.24 -5.00
C ALA A 371 -9.83 -4.18 -4.92
N LYS A 372 -10.51 -4.21 -3.76
CA LYS A 372 -11.84 -4.82 -3.63
C LYS A 372 -12.71 -3.99 -2.70
N SER A 373 -13.87 -3.57 -3.22
CA SER A 373 -14.92 -2.88 -2.46
C SER A 373 -15.89 -3.84 -1.77
N GLY A 374 -16.46 -3.41 -0.63
CA GLY A 374 -17.48 -4.10 0.15
C GLY A 374 -18.60 -3.16 0.59
N VAL A 375 -19.85 -3.64 0.57
CA VAL A 375 -21.06 -2.83 0.85
C VAL A 375 -21.18 -2.29 2.27
N ALA A 376 -20.30 -2.73 3.19
CA ALA A 376 -20.12 -2.08 4.49
C ALA A 376 -19.33 -0.75 4.43
N GLY A 377 -18.91 -0.31 3.23
CA GLY A 377 -18.11 0.89 3.03
C GLY A 377 -16.60 0.68 3.05
N GLY A 378 -16.13 -0.58 3.04
CA GLY A 378 -14.72 -0.93 3.06
C GLY A 378 -14.12 -1.05 1.66
N ILE A 379 -12.88 -0.59 1.47
CA ILE A 379 -12.06 -0.83 0.28
C ILE A 379 -10.72 -1.42 0.72
N LEU A 380 -10.52 -2.70 0.41
CA LEU A 380 -9.23 -3.38 0.53
C LEU A 380 -8.37 -2.98 -0.67
N LEU A 381 -7.21 -2.35 -0.44
CA LEU A 381 -6.36 -1.79 -1.49
C LEU A 381 -4.94 -2.35 -1.35
N VAL A 382 -4.34 -2.78 -2.46
CA VAL A 382 -2.97 -3.33 -2.50
C VAL A 382 -2.09 -2.51 -3.43
N VAL A 383 -0.90 -2.13 -2.96
CA VAL A 383 0.21 -1.63 -3.77
C VAL A 383 1.29 -2.72 -3.76
N PRO A 384 1.39 -3.56 -4.81
CA PRO A 384 2.28 -4.72 -4.83
C PRO A 384 3.73 -4.34 -4.51
N ASN A 385 4.40 -5.18 -3.72
CA ASN A 385 5.77 -4.98 -3.22
C ASN A 385 5.99 -3.75 -2.31
N VAL A 386 4.97 -2.95 -2.00
CA VAL A 386 5.10 -1.73 -1.17
C VAL A 386 4.24 -1.79 0.09
N MET A 387 2.91 -1.86 -0.06
CA MET A 387 1.99 -1.76 1.08
C MET A 387 0.59 -2.28 0.80
N GLY A 388 -0.10 -2.69 1.86
CA GLY A 388 -1.54 -2.88 1.89
C GLY A 388 -2.24 -1.79 2.68
N MET A 389 -3.48 -1.51 2.30
CA MET A 389 -4.31 -0.50 2.94
C MET A 389 -5.77 -0.94 3.07
N MET A 390 -6.44 -0.40 4.08
CA MET A 390 -7.89 -0.43 4.21
C MET A 390 -8.40 1.00 4.39
N CYS A 391 -9.36 1.37 3.56
CA CYS A 391 -10.14 2.60 3.70
C CYS A 391 -11.59 2.23 4.01
N TRP A 392 -12.20 2.84 5.02
CA TRP A 392 -13.56 2.52 5.44
C TRP A 392 -14.41 3.77 5.68
N SER A 393 -15.44 3.97 4.86
CA SER A 393 -16.54 4.89 5.15
C SER A 393 -17.87 4.30 4.67
N PRO A 394 -18.88 4.13 5.54
CA PRO A 394 -20.16 3.49 5.22
C PRO A 394 -20.95 4.07 4.02
N PRO A 395 -20.93 5.39 3.72
CA PRO A 395 -21.64 5.93 2.56
C PRO A 395 -21.08 5.43 1.22
N LEU A 396 -21.95 4.79 0.44
CA LEU A 396 -21.66 4.27 -0.89
C LEU A 396 -22.13 5.22 -1.99
N ASP A 397 -21.42 5.18 -3.13
CA ASP A 397 -21.85 5.77 -4.39
C ASP A 397 -22.93 4.93 -5.09
N LYS A 398 -23.36 5.38 -6.27
CA LYS A 398 -24.38 4.68 -7.09
C LYS A 398 -23.91 3.33 -7.67
N MET A 399 -22.62 3.01 -7.55
CA MET A 399 -21.99 1.76 -8.03
C MET A 399 -21.66 0.80 -6.87
N GLY A 400 -21.97 1.17 -5.62
CA GLY A 400 -21.73 0.37 -4.42
C GLY A 400 -20.32 0.51 -3.82
N ASN A 401 -19.56 1.55 -4.18
CA ASN A 401 -18.22 1.82 -3.66
C ASN A 401 -18.22 2.96 -2.64
N SER A 402 -17.35 2.89 -1.62
CA SER A 402 -17.24 3.94 -0.59
C SER A 402 -16.82 5.29 -1.19
N VAL A 403 -17.59 6.36 -0.93
CA VAL A 403 -17.36 7.68 -1.54
C VAL A 403 -16.01 8.26 -1.11
N LYS A 404 -15.76 8.36 0.20
CA LYS A 404 -14.47 8.83 0.75
C LYS A 404 -13.32 7.90 0.34
N GLY A 405 -13.57 6.59 0.31
CA GLY A 405 -12.59 5.59 -0.11
C GLY A 405 -12.12 5.74 -1.56
N ILE A 406 -13.04 5.93 -2.52
CA ILE A 406 -12.70 6.17 -3.93
C ILE A 406 -11.97 7.51 -4.10
N HIS A 407 -12.44 8.59 -3.46
CA HIS A 407 -11.76 9.88 -3.50
C HIS A 407 -10.31 9.79 -2.99
N PHE A 408 -10.10 9.10 -1.85
CA PHE A 408 -8.77 8.85 -1.30
C PHE A 408 -7.87 8.03 -2.27
N CYS A 409 -8.46 7.10 -3.03
CA CYS A 409 -7.72 6.33 -4.04
C CYS A 409 -7.38 7.13 -5.30
N HIS A 410 -8.24 8.06 -5.74
CA HIS A 410 -8.03 8.84 -6.96
C HIS A 410 -6.83 9.80 -6.85
N VAL A 411 -6.63 10.44 -5.68
CA VAL A 411 -5.50 11.35 -5.46
C VAL A 411 -4.14 10.61 -5.42
N LYS A 412 -4.13 9.26 -5.46
CA LYS A 412 -2.91 8.45 -5.58
C LYS A 412 -2.38 8.28 -7.00
N SER A 413 -3.09 8.73 -8.04
CA SER A 413 -2.58 8.66 -9.43
C SER A 413 -1.17 9.25 -9.53
N VAL A 414 -0.98 10.42 -8.92
CA VAL A 414 0.30 11.13 -8.77
C VAL A 414 1.39 10.23 -8.15
N ILE A 415 1.11 9.61 -7.01
CA ILE A 415 2.07 8.78 -6.26
C ILE A 415 2.43 7.53 -7.06
N ASN A 416 1.45 6.91 -7.74
CA ASN A 416 1.69 5.73 -8.56
C ASN A 416 2.53 6.05 -9.81
N LEU A 417 2.26 7.19 -10.46
CA LEU A 417 3.06 7.73 -11.57
C LEU A 417 4.53 7.92 -11.15
N LEU A 418 4.75 8.57 -10.01
CA LEU A 418 6.09 8.83 -9.47
C LEU A 418 6.79 7.56 -8.98
N PHE A 419 6.05 6.60 -8.42
CA PHE A 419 6.62 5.30 -8.00
C PHE A 419 7.03 4.44 -9.20
N ALA A 420 6.28 4.49 -10.30
CA ALA A 420 6.71 3.88 -11.57
C ALA A 420 7.97 4.55 -12.13
N ALA A 421 8.10 5.88 -11.98
CA ALA A 421 9.31 6.60 -12.34
C ALA A 421 10.50 6.25 -11.42
N TYR A 422 10.27 6.08 -10.11
CA TYR A 422 11.27 5.66 -9.10
C TYR A 422 11.77 4.23 -9.29
N THR A 423 10.92 3.31 -9.74
CA THR A 423 11.27 1.88 -9.93
C THR A 423 11.76 1.54 -11.34
N GLY A 424 11.73 2.49 -12.26
CA GLY A 424 12.07 2.26 -13.66
C GLY A 424 11.00 1.51 -14.47
N ASP A 425 9.76 1.36 -13.95
CA ASP A 425 8.68 0.66 -14.66
C ASP A 425 8.06 1.52 -15.77
N VAL A 426 8.78 1.59 -16.90
CA VAL A 426 8.31 2.20 -18.15
C VAL A 426 7.00 1.57 -18.63
N SER A 427 6.69 0.31 -18.28
CA SER A 427 5.42 -0.32 -18.68
C SER A 427 4.24 0.25 -17.88
N ALA A 428 4.43 0.58 -16.60
CA ALA A 428 3.44 1.33 -15.82
C ALA A 428 3.26 2.75 -16.36
N LEU A 429 4.36 3.47 -16.66
CA LEU A 429 4.29 4.81 -17.22
C LEU A 429 3.58 4.84 -18.59
N ARG A 430 3.83 3.85 -19.46
CA ARG A 430 3.09 3.68 -20.72
C ARG A 430 1.59 3.47 -20.48
N ARG A 431 1.19 2.69 -19.46
CA ARG A 431 -0.22 2.51 -19.09
C ARG A 431 -0.86 3.80 -18.58
N PHE A 432 -0.13 4.62 -17.80
CA PHE A 432 -0.62 5.91 -17.31
C PHE A 432 -0.76 6.97 -18.44
N ALA A 433 0.23 7.07 -19.33
CA ALA A 433 0.14 7.97 -20.48
C ALA A 433 -0.99 7.57 -21.44
N LEU A 434 -1.16 6.27 -21.70
CA LEU A 434 -2.29 5.72 -22.46
C LEU A 434 -3.65 5.94 -21.77
N SER A 435 -3.68 6.13 -20.45
CA SER A 435 -4.92 6.43 -19.71
C SER A 435 -5.28 7.91 -19.65
N ALA A 436 -4.62 8.75 -20.47
CA ALA A 436 -4.74 10.20 -20.47
C ALA A 436 -4.51 10.81 -19.07
N MET A 437 -3.65 10.17 -18.27
CA MET A 437 -3.16 10.75 -17.03
C MET A 437 -2.23 11.92 -17.36
N ASP A 438 -2.43 13.04 -16.68
CA ASP A 438 -1.50 14.16 -16.75
C ASP A 438 -0.14 13.75 -16.15
N MET A 439 0.87 13.70 -17.02
CA MET A 439 2.24 13.27 -16.70
C MET A 439 3.06 14.39 -16.05
N GLU A 440 2.54 15.63 -16.00
CA GLU A 440 3.13 16.77 -15.29
C GLU A 440 2.67 16.88 -13.83
N GLN A 441 1.83 15.94 -13.35
CA GLN A 441 1.40 15.86 -11.95
C GLN A 441 2.61 15.81 -11.00
N ARG A 442 2.48 16.49 -9.85
CA ARG A 442 3.57 16.76 -8.90
C ARG A 442 3.29 16.18 -7.52
N ASP A 443 4.31 15.62 -6.87
CA ASP A 443 4.24 15.28 -5.44
C ASP A 443 4.25 16.50 -4.52
N TYR A 444 4.26 16.19 -3.23
CA TYR A 444 4.39 17.12 -2.12
C TYR A 444 5.68 17.98 -2.19
N ASP A 445 6.78 17.46 -2.75
CA ASP A 445 8.01 18.21 -3.00
C ASP A 445 7.95 18.99 -4.32
N SER A 446 6.77 19.11 -4.93
CA SER A 446 6.53 19.74 -6.24
C SER A 446 7.27 19.06 -7.40
N ARG A 447 7.77 17.84 -7.20
CA ARG A 447 8.53 17.06 -8.18
C ARG A 447 7.59 16.28 -9.10
N THR A 448 7.90 16.31 -10.38
CA THR A 448 7.23 15.53 -11.43
C THR A 448 7.88 14.15 -11.59
N ALA A 449 7.29 13.26 -12.39
CA ALA A 449 7.89 11.98 -12.79
C ALA A 449 9.32 12.15 -13.34
N LEU A 450 9.60 13.27 -14.01
CA LEU A 450 10.90 13.57 -14.60
C LEU A 450 11.97 13.88 -13.54
N HIS A 451 11.62 14.56 -12.45
CA HIS A 451 12.53 14.81 -11.33
C HIS A 451 12.96 13.49 -10.68
N VAL A 452 11.97 12.65 -10.31
CA VAL A 452 12.21 11.37 -9.64
C VAL A 452 13.03 10.41 -10.52
N ALA A 453 12.69 10.30 -11.80
CA ALA A 453 13.46 9.49 -12.75
C ALA A 453 14.89 10.00 -12.95
N ALA A 454 15.11 11.31 -12.84
CA ALA A 454 16.42 11.92 -12.98
C ALA A 454 17.30 11.75 -11.74
N ALA A 455 16.70 11.76 -10.55
CA ALA A 455 17.37 11.48 -9.29
C ALA A 455 17.84 10.02 -9.16
N GLU A 456 17.09 9.05 -9.70
CA GLU A 456 17.43 7.61 -9.68
C GLU A 456 18.25 7.14 -10.90
N GLY A 457 18.48 8.01 -11.89
CA GLY A 457 19.26 7.67 -13.09
C GLY A 457 18.54 6.78 -14.12
N HIS A 458 17.22 6.77 -14.16
CA HIS A 458 16.44 5.87 -15.02
C HIS A 458 16.26 6.42 -16.45
N VAL A 459 17.31 6.26 -17.27
CA VAL A 459 17.40 6.71 -18.68
C VAL A 459 16.14 6.40 -19.52
N GLU A 460 15.63 5.16 -19.50
CA GLU A 460 14.49 4.77 -20.33
C GLU A 460 13.16 5.40 -19.87
N VAL A 461 13.03 5.72 -18.58
CA VAL A 461 11.93 6.53 -18.06
C VAL A 461 12.06 7.98 -18.52
N VAL A 462 13.26 8.56 -18.40
CA VAL A 462 13.53 9.96 -18.80
C VAL A 462 13.23 10.16 -20.28
N LYS A 463 13.70 9.27 -21.16
CA LYS A 463 13.36 9.28 -22.59
C LYS A 463 11.85 9.20 -22.81
N PHE A 464 11.16 8.27 -22.16
CA PHE A 464 9.72 8.11 -22.31
C PHE A 464 8.95 9.41 -21.93
N LEU A 465 9.29 10.02 -20.79
CA LEU A 465 8.65 11.24 -20.32
C LEU A 465 8.91 12.45 -21.23
N LEU A 466 10.16 12.62 -21.70
CA LEU A 466 10.55 13.72 -22.57
C LEU A 466 10.03 13.53 -24.00
N GLU A 467 10.38 12.41 -24.64
CA GLU A 467 10.15 12.18 -26.07
C GLU A 467 8.70 11.83 -26.39
N ALA A 468 8.07 10.95 -25.61
CA ALA A 468 6.71 10.47 -25.88
C ALA A 468 5.64 11.30 -25.17
N CYS A 469 5.83 11.62 -23.89
CA CYS A 469 4.85 12.40 -23.12
C CYS A 469 5.02 13.93 -23.20
N LYS A 470 6.12 14.43 -23.80
CA LYS A 470 6.43 15.86 -23.95
C LYS A 470 6.43 16.67 -22.64
N VAL A 471 6.75 16.01 -21.52
CA VAL A 471 6.87 16.67 -20.20
C VAL A 471 7.93 17.77 -20.24
N ASN A 472 7.64 18.89 -19.59
CA ASN A 472 8.51 20.03 -19.45
C ASN A 472 9.86 19.64 -18.82
N PRO A 473 11.02 20.03 -19.39
CA PRO A 473 12.35 19.77 -18.83
C PRO A 473 12.85 20.88 -17.87
N PHE A 474 12.08 21.97 -17.70
CA PHE A 474 12.37 23.07 -16.78
C PHE A 474 11.45 23.22 -15.54
N PRO A 475 10.62 22.24 -15.10
CA PRO A 475 9.84 22.39 -13.89
C PRO A 475 10.81 22.46 -12.69
N LYS A 476 10.39 23.17 -11.65
CA LYS A 476 11.14 23.27 -10.40
C LYS A 476 10.46 22.51 -9.28
N ASP A 477 11.26 21.89 -8.44
CA ASP A 477 10.85 21.31 -7.16
C ASP A 477 10.69 22.37 -6.06
N ARG A 478 10.36 21.91 -4.85
CA ARG A 478 10.27 22.68 -3.60
C ARG A 478 11.58 23.35 -3.18
N TRP A 479 12.72 22.79 -3.59
CA TRP A 479 14.07 23.32 -3.33
C TRP A 479 14.59 24.23 -4.44
N ASN A 480 13.76 24.51 -5.45
CA ASN A 480 14.06 25.33 -6.63
C ASN A 480 15.15 24.72 -7.56
N ASN A 481 15.37 23.39 -7.43
CA ASN A 481 16.14 22.57 -8.36
C ASN A 481 15.28 22.16 -9.57
N THR A 482 15.93 21.89 -10.69
CA THR A 482 15.33 21.25 -11.88
C THR A 482 15.71 19.76 -11.96
N PRO A 483 15.08 18.95 -12.84
CA PRO A 483 15.52 17.57 -13.06
C PRO A 483 16.99 17.44 -13.48
N MET A 484 17.55 18.47 -14.14
CA MET A 484 18.97 18.52 -14.50
C MET A 484 19.86 18.73 -13.28
N ASP A 485 19.43 19.57 -12.33
CA ASP A 485 20.14 19.79 -11.06
C ASP A 485 20.09 18.52 -10.18
N GLU A 486 18.96 17.80 -10.14
CA GLU A 486 18.88 16.51 -9.43
C GLU A 486 19.80 15.45 -10.08
N ALA A 487 19.77 15.29 -11.41
CA ALA A 487 20.69 14.38 -12.11
C ALA A 487 22.17 14.71 -11.83
N LEU A 488 22.53 15.99 -11.75
CA LEU A 488 23.87 16.44 -11.41
C LEU A 488 24.21 16.19 -9.92
N HIS A 489 23.25 16.38 -9.02
CA HIS A 489 23.41 16.18 -7.57
C HIS A 489 23.68 14.72 -7.22
N PHE A 490 23.00 13.78 -7.88
CA PHE A 490 23.16 12.34 -7.68
C PHE A 490 24.23 11.68 -8.60
N GLY A 491 24.72 12.40 -9.61
CA GLY A 491 25.86 11.98 -10.45
C GLY A 491 25.49 11.19 -11.71
N HIS A 492 24.26 11.32 -12.20
CA HIS A 492 23.74 10.59 -13.37
C HIS A 492 24.04 11.34 -14.68
N HIS A 493 25.28 11.21 -15.16
CA HIS A 493 25.79 11.90 -16.35
C HIS A 493 25.08 11.52 -17.66
N ASP A 494 24.56 10.30 -17.76
CA ASP A 494 23.78 9.80 -18.89
C ASP A 494 22.41 10.49 -18.99
N VAL A 495 21.69 10.57 -17.87
CA VAL A 495 20.46 11.36 -17.77
C VAL A 495 20.70 12.84 -18.00
N PHE A 496 21.76 13.41 -17.39
CA PHE A 496 22.12 14.82 -17.58
C PHE A 496 22.30 15.16 -19.07
N LYS A 497 22.98 14.29 -19.83
CA LYS A 497 23.19 14.48 -21.27
C LYS A 497 21.86 14.50 -22.04
N ILE A 498 20.94 13.59 -21.74
CA ILE A 498 19.61 13.53 -22.39
C ILE A 498 18.80 14.80 -22.07
N LEU A 499 18.78 15.23 -20.81
CA LEU A 499 18.12 16.48 -20.40
C LEU A 499 18.73 17.69 -21.12
N GLN A 500 20.06 17.75 -21.25
CA GLN A 500 20.76 18.83 -21.95
C GLN A 500 20.44 18.86 -23.45
N GLU A 501 20.41 17.70 -24.12
CA GLU A 501 20.02 17.61 -25.54
C GLU A 501 18.56 18.02 -25.75
N TYR A 502 17.65 17.65 -24.84
CA TYR A 502 16.23 17.98 -24.96
C TYR A 502 15.90 19.43 -24.61
N GLN A 503 16.62 20.06 -23.66
CA GLN A 503 16.45 21.49 -23.35
C GLN A 503 16.74 22.40 -24.55
N VAL A 504 17.63 22.01 -25.46
CA VAL A 504 17.90 22.76 -26.72
C VAL A 504 16.76 22.61 -27.74
N GLN A 505 15.99 21.53 -27.66
CA GLN A 505 14.90 21.20 -28.60
C GLN A 505 13.50 21.58 -28.08
N TYR A 506 13.36 21.88 -26.78
CA TYR A 506 12.07 22.15 -26.16
C TYR A 506 11.53 23.55 -26.47
N THR A 507 10.50 23.62 -27.31
CA THR A 507 9.63 24.79 -27.44
C THR A 507 8.46 24.68 -26.46
N PRO A 508 8.24 25.66 -25.56
CA PRO A 508 7.04 25.69 -24.72
C PRO A 508 5.77 25.71 -25.58
N GLN A 509 4.76 24.91 -25.23
CA GLN A 509 3.40 25.14 -25.73
C GLN A 509 2.91 26.45 -25.11
N GLY A 510 2.67 27.45 -25.96
CA GLY A 510 2.01 28.70 -25.55
C GLY A 510 0.50 28.51 -25.47
N ASP A 511 -0.17 29.30 -24.63
CA ASP A 511 -1.63 29.34 -24.49
C ASP A 511 -2.30 29.63 -25.86
N ALA A 512 -2.78 28.58 -26.55
CA ALA A 512 -3.32 28.70 -27.90
C ALA A 512 -4.40 27.64 -28.22
N ASP A 513 -5.59 27.88 -27.66
CA ASP A 513 -6.92 27.56 -28.19
C ASP A 513 -7.32 26.08 -28.46
N ASP A 514 -8.56 25.76 -28.09
CA ASP A 514 -9.11 24.40 -28.03
C ASP A 514 -9.18 23.68 -29.40
N GLY A 515 -8.87 22.38 -29.42
CA GLY A 515 -9.50 21.45 -30.40
C GLY A 515 -8.64 20.67 -31.40
N LYS A 516 -7.30 20.61 -31.29
CA LYS A 516 -6.47 19.82 -32.24
C LYS A 516 -5.46 18.81 -31.68
N GLU A 517 -5.29 18.69 -30.37
CA GLU A 517 -4.20 17.87 -29.80
C GLU A 517 -4.39 16.34 -29.93
N ASN A 518 -5.64 15.85 -29.93
CA ASN A 518 -5.98 14.42 -29.85
C ASN A 518 -5.55 13.55 -31.05
N GLN A 519 -5.15 14.12 -32.19
CA GLN A 519 -4.67 13.32 -33.35
C GLN A 519 -3.16 13.08 -33.36
N THR A 520 -2.40 13.86 -32.60
CA THR A 520 -0.93 13.85 -32.63
C THR A 520 -0.33 12.77 -31.75
N VAL A 521 -0.93 12.53 -30.57
CA VAL A 521 -0.48 11.50 -29.62
C VAL A 521 -0.63 10.10 -30.21
N HIS A 522 -1.79 9.79 -30.81
CA HIS A 522 -2.04 8.48 -31.45
C HIS A 522 -1.02 8.12 -32.54
N LYS A 523 -0.65 9.08 -33.41
CA LYS A 523 0.28 8.82 -34.53
C LYS A 523 1.72 8.52 -34.10
N ASN A 524 2.16 9.01 -32.94
CA ASN A 524 3.54 8.79 -32.47
C ASN A 524 3.70 7.46 -31.70
N LEU A 525 2.61 6.89 -31.17
CA LEU A 525 2.64 5.60 -30.47
C LEU A 525 2.74 4.40 -31.42
N ASP A 526 2.09 4.46 -32.59
CA ASP A 526 2.12 3.37 -33.59
C ASP A 526 3.50 3.15 -34.23
N GLY A 527 4.42 4.13 -34.14
CA GLY A 527 5.80 4.02 -34.62
C GLY A 527 6.81 3.47 -33.59
N LEU A 528 6.34 3.11 -32.40
CA LEU A 528 7.14 2.67 -31.24
C LEU A 528 6.65 1.33 -30.65
N LEU A 529 5.81 0.63 -31.42
CA LEU A 529 5.47 -0.81 -31.29
C LEU A 529 6.36 -1.64 -32.23
#